data_AF-A0A6N9RFF3-F1
#
_entry.id   AF-A0A6N9RFF3-F1
#
_cell.length_a   1.000
_cell.length_b   1.000
_cell.length_c   1.000
_cell.angle_alpha   90.00
_cell.angle_beta   90.00
_cell.angle_gamma   90.00
#
_symmetry.space_group_name_H-M   'P 1'
#
loop_
_entity.id
_entity.type
_entity.pdbx_description
1 polymer ?
#
loop_
_entity_poly.entity_id
_entity_poly.type
_entity_poly.pdbx_seq_one_letter_code
_entity_poly.pdbx_strand_id
1 'polypeptide(L)' 'MQSNSPSLSPNVHAPSNEPININEPASVNYWLAALRCSELELRMAVAEVGTGARDVGTELGRAV' A
#
# COMPACT_ATOMS: atom_id res chain seq x y z
N MET A 1 -24.77 -13.10 -24.06
CA MET A 1 -24.50 -11.65 -24.14
C MET A 1 -23.24 -11.39 -23.32
N GLN A 2 -22.19 -10.98 -24.01
CA GLN A 2 -20.85 -10.53 -23.61
C GLN A 2 -20.41 -10.70 -22.13
N SER A 3 -19.49 -11.63 -21.95
CA SER A 3 -18.60 -11.79 -20.79
C SER A 3 -17.46 -10.78 -20.89
N ASN A 4 -17.37 -9.80 -19.99
CA ASN A 4 -16.11 -9.07 -19.72
C ASN A 4 -16.21 -8.29 -18.41
N SER A 5 -15.88 -8.93 -17.29
CA SER A 5 -15.46 -8.20 -16.10
C SER A 5 -13.94 -8.18 -16.14
N PRO A 6 -13.27 -7.03 -16.28
CA PRO A 6 -11.82 -7.00 -16.12
C PRO A 6 -11.55 -7.30 -14.65
N SER A 7 -11.18 -8.55 -14.36
CA SER A 7 -10.49 -8.88 -13.12
C SER A 7 -9.14 -8.18 -13.21
N LEU A 8 -9.11 -6.92 -12.80
CA LEU A 8 -7.89 -6.22 -12.40
C LEU A 8 -7.38 -6.96 -11.17
N SER A 9 -6.77 -8.12 -11.39
CA SER A 9 -5.77 -8.62 -10.48
C SER A 9 -4.67 -7.56 -10.54
N PRO A 10 -4.48 -6.72 -9.51
CA PRO A 10 -3.31 -5.89 -9.50
C PRO A 10 -2.18 -6.91 -9.42
N ASN A 11 -1.40 -7.01 -10.49
CA ASN A 11 -0.10 -7.62 -10.44
C ASN A 11 0.69 -6.83 -9.38
N VAL A 12 0.52 -7.21 -8.11
CA VAL A 12 1.18 -6.67 -6.92
C VAL A 12 2.63 -7.14 -6.91
N HIS A 13 3.30 -7.00 -8.05
CA HIS A 13 4.72 -6.81 -8.08
C HIS A 13 4.99 -5.39 -7.57
N ALA A 14 4.69 -5.19 -6.29
CA ALA A 14 5.04 -3.98 -5.60
C ALA A 14 6.55 -3.85 -5.71
N PRO A 15 7.10 -2.75 -6.26
CA PRO A 15 8.48 -2.46 -5.98
C PRO A 15 8.54 -2.25 -4.47
N SER A 16 9.03 -3.26 -3.73
CA SER A 16 9.23 -3.23 -2.28
C SER A 16 10.16 -2.10 -1.81
N ASN A 17 10.69 -1.33 -2.76
CA ASN A 17 11.62 -0.24 -2.62
C ASN A 17 11.01 1.15 -2.89
N GLU A 18 9.74 1.26 -3.32
CA GLU A 18 9.14 2.59 -3.51
C GLU A 18 8.68 3.17 -2.15
N PRO A 19 9.07 4.41 -1.81
CA PRO A 19 8.66 5.02 -0.56
C PRO A 19 7.16 5.38 -0.58
N ILE A 20 6.50 5.22 0.57
CA ILE A 20 5.11 5.62 0.79
C ILE A 20 5.04 7.15 0.78
N ASN A 21 4.33 7.69 -0.22
CA ASN A 21 4.00 9.11 -0.26
C ASN A 21 2.59 9.36 0.30
N ILE A 22 2.50 9.82 1.54
CA ILE A 22 1.22 10.13 2.22
C ILE A 22 0.58 11.45 1.75
N ASN A 23 1.28 12.23 0.92
CA ASN A 23 0.77 13.47 0.33
C ASN A 23 0.13 13.25 -1.04
N GLU A 24 0.33 12.07 -1.63
CA GLU A 24 -0.10 11.74 -2.98
C GLU A 24 -1.22 10.68 -2.90
N PRO A 25 -2.45 11.00 -3.33
CA PRO A 25 -3.62 10.17 -3.05
C PRO A 25 -3.61 8.82 -3.78
N ALA A 26 -3.01 8.70 -4.96
CA ALA A 26 -2.85 7.42 -5.66
C ALA A 26 -1.84 6.52 -4.93
N SER A 27 -0.72 7.06 -4.44
CA SER A 27 0.21 6.36 -3.55
C SER A 27 -0.49 5.87 -2.28
N VAL A 28 -1.27 6.72 -1.60
CA VAL A 28 -2.06 6.30 -0.43
C VAL A 28 -3.00 5.14 -0.79
N ASN A 29 -3.83 5.29 -1.82
CA ASN A 29 -4.77 4.23 -2.23
C ASN A 29 -4.05 2.92 -2.59
N TYR A 30 -2.89 3.00 -3.24
CA TYR A 30 -2.06 1.84 -3.54
C TYR A 30 -1.61 1.13 -2.27
N TRP A 31 -1.02 1.84 -1.32
CA TRP A 31 -0.50 1.27 -0.08
C TRP A 31 -1.61 0.78 0.86
N LEU A 32 -2.79 1.41 0.84
CA LEU A 32 -3.97 0.91 1.52
C LEU A 32 -4.43 -0.44 0.98
N ALA A 33 -4.40 -0.62 -0.35
CA ALA A 33 -4.72 -1.90 -0.96
C ALA A 33 -3.62 -2.95 -0.73
N ALA A 34 -2.35 -2.57 -0.88
CA ALA A 34 -1.20 -3.46 -0.76
C ALA A 34 -1.01 -3.96 0.68
N LEU A 35 -1.06 -3.05 1.65
CA LEU A 35 -0.94 -3.36 3.08
C LEU A 35 -2.31 -3.68 3.70
N ARG A 36 -3.42 -3.55 2.99
CA ARG A 36 -4.79 -3.80 3.50
C ARG A 36 -5.12 -3.02 4.80
N CYS A 37 -4.51 -1.87 5.02
CA CYS A 37 -4.69 -1.04 6.21
C CYS A 37 -5.63 0.14 5.92
N SER A 38 -5.99 0.89 6.96
CA SER A 38 -6.68 2.18 6.84
C SER A 38 -5.70 3.34 6.65
N GLU A 39 -6.19 4.47 6.12
CA GLU A 39 -5.35 5.67 5.91
C GLU A 39 -4.72 6.16 7.21
N LEU A 40 -5.46 6.06 8.31
CA LEU A 40 -4.96 6.42 9.63
C LEU A 40 -3.77 5.54 10.04
N GLU A 41 -3.92 4.22 9.92
CA GLU A 41 -2.84 3.26 10.24
C GLU A 41 -1.61 3.50 9.35
N LEU A 42 -1.82 3.74 8.05
CA LEU A 42 -0.73 4.03 7.12
C LEU A 42 0.02 5.31 7.53
N ARG A 43 -0.69 6.39 7.85
CA ARG A 43 -0.09 7.66 8.28
C ARG A 43 0.63 7.53 9.61
N MET A 44 0.07 6.78 10.57
CA MET A 44 0.70 6.54 11.87
C MET A 44 1.99 5.75 11.71
N ALA A 45 1.96 4.64 10.97
CA ALA A 45 3.15 3.84 10.72
C ALA A 45 4.22 4.66 9.98
N VAL A 46 3.85 5.46 8.97
CA VAL A 46 4.80 6.36 8.29
C VAL A 46 5.40 7.41 9.23
N ALA A 47 4.64 7.89 10.22
CA ALA A 47 5.16 8.82 11.22
C ALA A 47 6.12 8.14 12.23
N GLU A 48 5.89 6.87 12.56
CA GLU A 48 6.70 6.07 13.50
C GLU A 48 8.03 5.61 12.88
N VAL A 49 7.98 5.03 11.67
CA VAL A 49 9.15 4.38 11.04
C VAL A 49 9.64 5.07 9.75
N GLY A 50 8.94 6.11 9.29
CA GLY A 50 9.26 6.82 8.05
C GLY A 50 8.53 6.27 6.83
N THR A 51 8.88 6.77 5.64
CA THR A 51 8.20 6.43 4.38
C THR A 51 8.64 5.09 3.77
N GLY A 52 9.48 4.31 4.46
CA GLY A 52 9.94 3.02 3.96
C GLY A 52 8.80 2.01 3.92
N ALA A 53 8.41 1.54 2.73
CA ALA A 53 7.32 0.56 2.58
C ALA A 53 7.55 -0.73 3.37
N ARG A 54 8.82 -1.17 3.45
CA ARG A 54 9.20 -2.37 4.22
C ARG A 54 9.09 -2.16 5.72
N ASP A 55 9.58 -1.02 6.22
CA ASP A 55 9.50 -0.67 7.63
C ASP A 55 8.04 -0.48 8.05
N VAL A 56 7.24 0.24 7.24
CA VAL A 56 5.81 0.44 7.50
C VAL A 56 5.03 -0.87 7.43
N GLY A 57 5.33 -1.73 6.46
CA GLY A 57 4.74 -3.07 6.39
C GLY A 57 5.10 -3.92 7.61
N THR A 58 6.33 -3.79 8.13
CA THR A 58 6.78 -4.47 9.35
C THR A 58 6.06 -3.93 10.59
N GLU A 59 5.95 -2.61 10.73
CA GLU A 59 5.24 -1.94 11.82
C GLU A 59 3.76 -2.35 11.86
N LEU A 60 3.11 -2.42 10.70
CA LEU A 60 1.72 -2.86 10.60
C LEU A 60 1.54 -4.39 10.81
N GLY A 61 2.62 -5.16 10.93
CA GLY A 61 2.58 -6.62 11.03
C GLY A 61 2.17 -7.31 9.73
N ARG A 62 2.39 -6.66 8.58
CA ARG A 62 1.93 -7.07 7.25
C ARG A 62 3.07 -7.23 6.26
N ALA A 63 4.25 -7.54 6.77
CA ALA A 63 5.42 -7.86 5.97
C ALA A 63 5.06 -8.89 4.90
N VAL A 64 5.23 -8.51 3.64
CA VAL A 64 5.15 -9.37 2.44
C VAL A 64 6.56 -9.73 1.98
#